data_AF-A0A369WSU5-F1
#
_entry.id   AF-A0A369WSU5-F1
#
_cell.length_a   1.000
_cell.length_b   1.000
_cell.length_c   1.000
_cell.angle_alpha   90.00
_cell.angle_beta   90.00
_cell.angle_gamma   90.00
#
_symmetry.space_group_name_H-M   'P 1'
#
loop_
_entity.id
_entity.type
_entity.pdbx_description
1 polymer ?
#
loop_
_entity_poly.entity_id
_entity_poly.type
_entity_poly.pdbx_seq_one_letter_code
_entity_poly.pdbx_strand_id
1 'polypeptide(L)'
;MAEQFLIAFLGILALFFLGAFVLTTNKLETYRVEATTFLALKNRYPELSLSRAPLKDGEIVPQRVVCAANRCEETGKIILGARHFDPFMRAHAKLYPDSNWIKSTQGFIDQKGNFLTRAEALTIALKEAQIIRRCGGDETRLFSENLY
;
A
#
# COMPACT_ATOMS: atom_id res chain seq x y z
N MET A 1 57.76 -13.10 7.45
CA MET A 1 56.55 -13.80 6.96
C MET A 1 55.34 -13.56 7.88
N ALA A 2 55.41 -13.80 9.20
CA ALA A 2 54.26 -13.63 10.11
C ALA A 2 53.72 -12.19 10.28
N GLU A 3 54.60 -11.18 10.29
CA GLU A 3 54.17 -9.76 10.46
C GLU A 3 53.33 -9.24 9.30
N GLN A 4 53.63 -9.66 8.06
CA GLN A 4 52.86 -9.23 6.88
C GLN A 4 51.43 -9.82 6.89
N PHE A 5 51.26 -11.03 7.44
CA PHE A 5 49.93 -11.63 7.64
C PHE A 5 49.12 -10.91 8.72
N LEU A 6 49.76 -10.46 9.80
CA LEU A 6 49.08 -9.73 10.87
C LEU A 6 48.57 -8.36 10.39
N ILE A 7 49.38 -7.63 9.61
CA ILE A 7 48.99 -6.34 9.02
C ILE A 7 47.83 -6.51 8.04
N ALA A 8 47.87 -7.54 7.19
CA ALA A 8 46.77 -7.82 6.26
C ALA A 8 45.47 -8.19 7.00
N PHE A 9 45.55 -8.98 8.08
CA PHE A 9 44.40 -9.37 8.87
C PHE A 9 43.76 -8.18 9.62
N LEU A 10 44.57 -7.31 10.21
CA LEU A 10 44.10 -6.08 10.86
C LEU A 10 43.47 -5.11 9.85
N GLY A 11 44.01 -5.01 8.64
CA GLY A 11 43.43 -4.20 7.56
C GLY A 11 42.04 -4.67 7.12
N ILE A 12 41.83 -5.99 7.01
CA ILE A 12 40.52 -6.58 6.66
C ILE A 12 39.50 -6.36 7.78
N LEU A 13 39.91 -6.51 9.05
CA LEU A 13 39.06 -6.22 10.21
C LEU A 13 38.63 -4.75 10.26
N ALA A 14 39.54 -3.81 10.01
CA ALA A 14 39.23 -2.38 9.96
C ALA A 14 38.22 -2.04 8.85
N LEU A 15 38.37 -2.64 7.67
CA LEU A 15 37.42 -2.48 6.56
C LEU A 15 36.03 -3.05 6.90
N PHE A 16 35.98 -4.19 7.61
CA PHE A 16 34.72 -4.77 8.10
C PHE A 16 34.00 -3.87 9.10
N PHE A 17 34.73 -3.30 10.08
CA PHE A 17 34.15 -2.37 11.05
C PHE A 17 33.72 -1.04 10.41
N LEU A 18 34.48 -0.53 9.44
CA LEU A 18 34.10 0.68 8.70
C LEU A 18 32.83 0.44 7.86
N GLY A 19 32.73 -0.71 7.19
CA GLY A 19 31.54 -1.10 6.43
C GLY A 19 30.31 -1.29 7.31
N ALA A 20 30.46 -1.94 8.47
CA ALA A 20 29.38 -2.09 9.45
C ALA A 20 28.93 -0.73 10.01
N PHE A 21 29.86 0.18 10.31
CA PHE A 21 29.56 1.53 10.76
C PHE A 21 28.76 2.32 9.72
N VAL A 22 29.17 2.31 8.46
CA VAL A 22 28.48 2.99 7.35
C VAL A 22 27.07 2.43 7.09
N LEU A 23 26.88 1.11 7.22
CA LEU A 23 25.55 0.48 7.12
C LEU A 23 24.64 0.88 8.28
N THR A 24 25.21 1.06 9.48
CA THR A 24 24.46 1.46 10.68
C THR A 24 24.05 2.93 10.61
N THR A 25 24.94 3.82 10.14
CA THR A 25 24.62 5.25 9.97
C THR A 25 23.57 5.46 8.88
N ASN A 26 23.62 4.73 7.76
CA ASN A 26 22.60 4.81 6.71
C ASN A 26 21.20 4.42 7.19
N LYS A 27 21.08 3.33 7.98
CA LYS A 27 19.80 2.94 8.61
C LYS A 27 19.29 4.04 9.54
N LEU A 28 20.16 4.58 10.41
CA LEU A 28 19.78 5.65 11.34
C LEU A 28 19.35 6.94 10.62
N GLU A 29 19.93 7.23 9.46
CA GLU A 29 19.55 8.39 8.64
C GLU A 29 18.19 8.19 7.96
N THR A 30 17.87 6.98 7.50
CA THR A 30 16.53 6.66 6.96
C THR A 30 15.45 6.80 8.03
N TYR A 31 15.69 6.33 9.26
CA TYR A 31 14.75 6.53 10.39
C TYR A 31 14.62 8.01 10.81
N ARG A 32 15.70 8.81 10.68
CA ARG A 32 15.65 10.24 11.01
C ARG A 32 14.79 11.05 10.03
N VAL A 33 14.83 10.73 8.74
CA VAL A 33 14.01 11.39 7.71
C VAL A 33 12.51 11.23 8.00
N GLU A 34 12.07 10.06 8.49
CA GLU A 34 10.67 9.84 8.89
C GLU A 34 10.25 10.76 10.04
N ALA A 35 11.07 10.87 11.10
CA ALA A 35 10.74 11.66 12.29
C ALA A 35 10.70 13.17 12.02
N THR A 36 11.65 13.70 11.25
CA THR A 36 11.67 15.14 10.88
C THR A 36 10.52 15.50 9.96
N THR A 37 10.14 14.61 9.03
CA THR A 37 9.01 14.86 8.12
C THR A 37 7.69 14.84 8.87
N PHE A 38 7.51 13.88 9.81
CA PHE A 38 6.32 13.85 10.65
C PHE A 38 6.16 15.09 11.52
N LEU A 39 7.23 15.56 12.15
CA LEU A 39 7.20 16.76 12.98
C LEU A 39 6.94 18.02 12.12
N ALA A 40 7.55 18.11 10.94
CA ALA A 40 7.32 19.20 10.00
C ALA A 40 5.87 19.24 9.49
N LEU A 41 5.27 18.09 9.17
CA LEU A 41 3.87 17.99 8.77
C LEU A 41 2.91 18.36 9.91
N LYS A 42 3.17 17.87 11.13
CA LYS A 42 2.38 18.20 12.34
C LYS A 42 2.40 19.70 12.65
N ASN A 43 3.55 20.36 12.47
CA ASN A 43 3.67 21.80 12.71
C ASN A 43 3.05 22.64 11.59
N ARG A 44 3.07 22.15 10.34
CA ARG A 44 2.53 22.86 9.18
C ARG A 44 1.01 22.76 9.07
N TYR A 45 0.42 21.70 9.61
CA TYR A 45 -1.01 21.44 9.59
C TYR A 45 -1.48 20.97 10.99
N PRO A 46 -1.54 21.85 11.99
CA PRO A 46 -1.97 21.50 13.36
C PRO A 46 -3.42 20.98 13.43
N GLU A 47 -4.25 21.32 12.44
CA GLU A 47 -5.61 20.83 12.23
C GLU A 47 -5.67 19.46 11.55
N LEU A 48 -4.61 19.05 10.83
CA LEU A 48 -4.33 17.65 10.53
C LEU A 48 -3.74 16.99 11.78
N SER A 49 -4.50 16.99 12.88
CA SER A 49 -4.50 15.78 13.68
C SER A 49 -4.99 14.70 12.72
N LEU A 50 -4.08 13.93 12.13
CA LEU A 50 -4.41 12.64 11.53
C LEU A 50 -5.39 12.00 12.51
N SER A 51 -6.66 11.93 12.13
CA SER A 51 -7.80 11.76 13.05
C SER A 51 -7.90 10.35 13.62
N ARG A 52 -6.78 9.62 13.60
CA ARG A 52 -6.61 8.37 14.30
C ARG A 52 -5.47 8.57 15.26
N ALA A 53 -5.82 8.92 16.49
CA ALA A 53 -5.04 8.41 17.61
C ALA A 53 -4.69 6.94 17.33
N PRO A 54 -3.48 6.46 17.71
CA PRO A 54 -3.19 5.04 17.61
C PRO A 54 -4.36 4.26 18.21
N LEU A 55 -4.86 3.28 17.45
CA LEU A 55 -5.97 2.43 17.88
C LEU A 55 -5.66 1.94 19.29
N LYS A 56 -6.64 2.03 20.20
CA LYS A 56 -6.44 1.49 21.54
C LYS A 56 -6.24 -0.01 21.45
N ASP A 57 -5.46 -0.59 22.35
CA ASP A 57 -5.26 -2.04 22.39
C ASP A 57 -6.61 -2.76 22.41
N GLY A 58 -6.82 -3.64 21.42
CA GLY A 58 -8.07 -4.40 21.23
C GLY A 58 -9.12 -3.76 20.30
N GLU A 59 -8.86 -2.58 19.74
CA GLU A 59 -9.78 -1.95 18.78
C GLU A 59 -9.69 -2.62 17.40
N ILE A 60 -10.83 -3.13 16.91
CA ILE A 60 -10.90 -3.79 15.61
C ILE A 60 -10.79 -2.72 14.53
N VAL A 61 -9.74 -2.79 13.70
CA VAL A 61 -9.61 -1.95 12.49
C VAL A 61 -10.79 -2.27 11.56
N PRO A 62 -11.70 -1.31 11.27
CA PRO A 62 -12.78 -1.53 10.33
C PRO A 62 -12.27 -1.98 8.96
N GLN A 63 -12.94 -2.93 8.32
CA GLN A 63 -12.56 -3.32 6.95
C GLN A 63 -12.89 -2.19 5.98
N ARG A 64 -11.94 -1.85 5.10
CA ARG A 64 -12.06 -0.70 4.21
C ARG A 64 -12.02 -1.18 2.77
N VAL A 65 -13.02 -0.82 1.97
CA VAL A 65 -12.93 -0.90 0.52
C VAL A 65 -12.02 0.25 0.08
N VAL A 66 -10.92 -0.06 -0.59
CA VAL A 66 -9.85 0.91 -0.86
C VAL A 66 -9.96 1.49 -2.25
N CYS A 67 -9.86 0.66 -3.28
CA CYS A 67 -9.91 1.11 -4.67
C CYS A 67 -10.48 0.04 -5.60
N ALA A 68 -10.81 0.45 -6.83
CA ALA A 68 -11.28 -0.45 -7.86
C ALA A 68 -10.18 -1.46 -8.25
N ALA A 69 -10.61 -2.68 -8.55
CA ALA A 69 -9.74 -3.77 -8.97
C ALA A 69 -10.39 -4.56 -10.11
N ASN A 70 -9.57 -5.04 -11.05
CA ASN A 70 -9.97 -6.06 -12.02
C ASN A 70 -9.09 -7.30 -11.81
N ARG A 71 -9.72 -8.48 -11.69
CA ARG A 71 -9.03 -9.76 -11.64
C ARG A 71 -9.18 -10.48 -12.98
N CYS A 72 -8.08 -10.75 -13.67
CA CYS A 72 -8.09 -11.58 -14.88
C CYS A 72 -8.54 -12.99 -14.51
N GLU A 73 -9.60 -13.50 -15.14
CA GLU A 73 -10.14 -14.83 -14.83
C GLU A 73 -9.17 -15.95 -15.21
N GLU A 74 -8.46 -15.79 -16.32
CA GLU A 74 -7.56 -16.80 -16.86
C GLU A 74 -6.24 -16.89 -16.07
N THR A 75 -5.69 -15.76 -15.62
CA THR A 75 -4.36 -15.71 -14.98
C THR A 75 -4.39 -15.42 -13.48
N GLY A 76 -5.53 -15.01 -12.92
CA GLY A 76 -5.67 -14.58 -11.54
C GLY A 76 -5.00 -13.23 -11.21
N LYS A 77 -4.30 -12.59 -12.16
CA LYS A 77 -3.64 -11.30 -11.93
C LYS A 77 -4.65 -10.20 -11.62
N ILE A 78 -4.26 -9.30 -10.72
CA ILE A 78 -5.09 -8.17 -10.29
C ILE A 78 -4.44 -6.86 -10.73
N ILE A 79 -5.22 -5.98 -11.35
CA ILE A 79 -4.83 -4.60 -11.63
C ILE A 79 -5.73 -3.64 -10.85
N LEU A 80 -5.17 -2.52 -10.43
CA LEU A 80 -5.79 -1.54 -9.53
C LEU A 80 -5.94 -0.17 -10.21
N GLY A 81 -6.91 0.61 -9.76
CA GLY A 81 -7.14 1.99 -10.18
C GLY A 81 -8.10 2.72 -9.25
N ALA A 82 -8.20 4.04 -9.37
CA ALA A 82 -9.16 4.84 -8.59
C ALA A 82 -10.61 4.49 -8.96
N ARG A 83 -10.83 4.15 -10.23
CA ARG A 83 -12.09 3.59 -10.77
C ARG A 83 -11.75 2.54 -11.84
N HIS A 84 -12.72 1.70 -12.19
CA HIS A 84 -12.52 0.67 -13.22
C HIS A 84 -12.09 1.28 -14.55
N PHE A 85 -11.00 0.76 -15.12
CA PHE A 85 -10.38 1.23 -16.36
C PHE A 85 -10.08 2.73 -16.40
N ASP A 86 -9.70 3.33 -15.28
CA ASP A 86 -9.06 4.64 -15.28
C ASP A 86 -7.70 4.60 -16.00
N PRO A 87 -7.06 5.76 -16.28
CA PRO A 87 -5.78 5.78 -16.98
C PRO A 87 -4.67 4.95 -16.31
N PHE A 88 -4.64 4.89 -14.98
CA PHE A 88 -3.64 4.14 -14.22
C PHE A 88 -3.86 2.63 -14.31
N MET A 89 -5.11 2.15 -14.17
CA MET A 89 -5.46 0.75 -14.35
C MET A 89 -5.19 0.30 -15.78
N ARG A 90 -5.47 1.13 -16.80
CA ARG A 90 -5.12 0.83 -18.19
C ARG A 90 -3.61 0.77 -18.42
N ALA A 91 -2.83 1.65 -17.79
CA ALA A 91 -1.38 1.59 -17.84
C ALA A 91 -0.86 0.29 -17.20
N HIS A 92 -1.44 -0.11 -16.05
CA HIS A 92 -1.11 -1.36 -15.38
C HIS A 92 -1.48 -2.59 -16.23
N ALA A 93 -2.64 -2.58 -16.90
CA ALA A 93 -3.06 -3.65 -17.80
C ALA A 93 -2.06 -3.92 -18.92
N LYS A 94 -1.41 -2.87 -19.46
CA LYS A 94 -0.38 -2.98 -20.50
C LYS A 94 0.88 -3.71 -20.05
N LEU A 95 1.14 -3.81 -18.74
CA LEU A 95 2.26 -4.58 -18.20
C LEU A 95 2.02 -6.10 -18.28
N TYR A 96 0.79 -6.51 -18.57
CA TYR A 96 0.40 -7.91 -18.69
C TYR A 96 -0.28 -8.17 -20.05
N PRO A 97 0.49 -8.13 -21.15
CA PRO A 97 -0.06 -8.26 -22.50
C PRO A 97 -0.75 -9.61 -22.74
N ASP A 98 -0.35 -10.66 -22.03
CA ASP A 98 -0.94 -12.01 -22.16
C ASP A 98 -2.23 -12.18 -21.34
N SER A 99 -2.68 -11.16 -20.61
CA SER A 99 -3.89 -11.25 -19.80
C SER A 99 -5.10 -10.68 -20.53
N ASN A 100 -6.17 -11.47 -20.63
CA ASN A 100 -7.42 -11.03 -21.22
C ASN A 100 -8.23 -10.18 -20.23
N TRP A 101 -8.03 -8.87 -20.27
CA TRP A 101 -8.73 -7.91 -19.41
C TRP A 101 -10.19 -7.66 -19.81
N ILE A 102 -10.62 -8.11 -20.98
CA ILE A 102 -12.04 -8.04 -21.38
C ILE A 102 -12.86 -9.03 -20.54
N LYS A 103 -12.30 -10.21 -20.24
CA LYS A 103 -12.89 -11.24 -19.38
C LYS A 103 -12.47 -11.11 -17.91
N SER A 104 -12.11 -9.91 -17.45
CA SER A 104 -11.75 -9.73 -16.04
C SER A 104 -12.99 -9.54 -15.16
N THR A 105 -13.01 -10.19 -14.00
CA THR A 105 -13.99 -9.91 -12.96
C THR A 105 -13.69 -8.53 -12.35
N GLN A 106 -14.66 -7.61 -12.42
CA GLN A 106 -14.55 -6.31 -11.77
C GLN A 106 -14.90 -6.41 -10.28
N GLY A 107 -14.16 -5.69 -9.46
CA GLY A 107 -14.30 -5.70 -8.02
C GLY A 107 -13.55 -4.54 -7.37
N PHE A 108 -13.15 -4.75 -6.12
CA PHE A 108 -12.38 -3.80 -5.32
C PHE A 108 -11.30 -4.55 -4.55
N ILE A 109 -10.36 -3.81 -3.95
CA ILE A 109 -9.41 -4.36 -2.99
C ILE A 109 -9.67 -3.78 -1.60
N ASP A 110 -9.45 -4.58 -0.56
CA ASP A 110 -9.48 -4.08 0.82
C ASP A 110 -8.10 -3.63 1.33
N GLN A 111 -8.04 -3.10 2.55
CA GLN A 111 -6.79 -2.63 3.15
C GLN A 111 -5.77 -3.75 3.45
N LYS A 112 -6.18 -5.01 3.33
CA LYS A 112 -5.33 -6.20 3.51
C LYS A 112 -4.87 -6.79 2.18
N GLY A 113 -5.29 -6.22 1.05
CA GLY A 113 -4.95 -6.72 -0.29
C GLY A 113 -5.90 -7.81 -0.80
N ASN A 114 -7.03 -8.06 -0.14
CA ASN A 114 -7.99 -9.07 -0.60
C ASN A 114 -8.83 -8.50 -1.75
N PHE A 115 -8.97 -9.29 -2.83
CA PHE A 115 -9.94 -8.98 -3.87
C PHE A 115 -11.36 -9.22 -3.37
N LEU A 116 -12.23 -8.25 -3.59
CA LEU A 116 -13.64 -8.30 -3.28
C LEU A 116 -14.42 -8.19 -4.59
N THR A 117 -15.37 -9.10 -4.81
CA THR A 117 -16.40 -8.87 -5.84
C THR A 117 -17.21 -7.61 -5.50
N ARG A 118 -17.93 -7.06 -6.47
CA ARG A 118 -18.74 -5.86 -6.24
C ARG A 118 -19.84 -6.06 -5.19
N ALA A 119 -20.36 -7.28 -5.05
CA ALA A 119 -21.36 -7.63 -4.04
C ALA A 119 -20.74 -7.66 -2.64
N GLU A 120 -19.59 -8.34 -2.47
CA GLU A 120 -18.86 -8.39 -1.19
C GLU A 120 -18.40 -6.98 -0.77
N ALA A 121 -17.90 -6.20 -1.72
CA ALA A 121 -17.51 -4.81 -1.48
C ALA A 121 -18.71 -3.96 -1.05
N LEU A 122 -19.91 -4.17 -1.61
CA LEU A 122 -21.13 -3.48 -1.20
C LEU A 122 -21.47 -3.78 0.26
N THR A 123 -21.41 -5.05 0.67
CA THR A 123 -21.68 -5.48 2.04
C THR A 123 -20.74 -4.77 3.03
N ILE A 124 -19.44 -4.71 2.72
CA ILE A 124 -18.45 -4.03 3.56
C ILE A 124 -18.70 -2.52 3.56
N ALA A 125 -18.94 -1.91 2.40
CA ALA A 125 -19.15 -0.46 2.29
C ALA A 125 -20.40 0.00 3.04
N LEU A 126 -21.47 -0.79 3.04
CA LEU A 126 -22.68 -0.51 3.84
C LEU A 126 -22.41 -0.65 5.34
N LYS A 127 -21.81 -1.78 5.75
CA LYS A 127 -21.50 -2.07 7.15
C LYS A 127 -20.62 -0.99 7.78
N GLU A 128 -19.64 -0.51 7.04
CA GLU A 128 -18.60 0.39 7.53
C GLU A 128 -18.82 1.85 7.07
N ALA A 129 -20.05 2.17 6.63
CA ALA A 129 -20.51 3.51 6.25
C ALA A 129 -19.61 4.25 5.23
N GLN A 130 -19.16 3.55 4.19
CA GLN A 130 -18.29 4.08 3.13
C GLN A 130 -19.04 4.62 1.92
N ILE A 131 -20.36 4.37 1.82
CA ILE A 131 -21.18 4.90 0.72
C ILE A 131 -21.49 6.36 1.01
N ILE A 132 -20.92 7.26 0.20
CA ILE A 132 -21.14 8.71 0.34
C ILE A 132 -22.14 9.27 -0.68
N ARG A 133 -22.42 8.54 -1.78
CA ARG A 133 -23.50 8.85 -2.72
C ARG A 133 -24.14 7.62 -3.32
N ARG A 134 -25.38 7.77 -3.78
CA ARG A 134 -26.12 6.75 -4.54
C ARG A 134 -26.04 7.08 -6.02
N CYS A 135 -25.88 6.07 -6.87
CA CYS A 135 -25.74 6.24 -8.32
C CYS A 135 -26.83 5.52 -9.13
N GLY A 136 -27.77 4.84 -8.47
CA GLY A 136 -28.81 4.02 -9.10
C GLY A 136 -28.27 2.69 -9.60
N GLY A 137 -29.07 1.62 -9.45
CA GLY A 137 -28.62 0.26 -9.80
C GLY A 137 -27.58 -0.32 -8.84
N ASP A 138 -27.35 0.35 -7.71
CA ASP A 138 -26.37 0.05 -6.66
C ASP A 138 -26.97 -0.72 -5.47
N GLU A 139 -28.13 -1.35 -5.69
CA GLU A 139 -28.83 -2.13 -4.67
C GLU A 139 -28.18 -3.50 -4.44
N THR A 140 -27.46 -4.02 -5.44
CA THR A 140 -26.88 -5.38 -5.42
C THR A 140 -25.37 -5.41 -5.62
N ARG A 141 -24.75 -4.29 -5.98
CA ARG A 141 -23.31 -4.19 -6.25
C ARG A 141 -22.80 -2.78 -6.00
N LEU A 142 -21.56 -2.68 -5.51
CA LEU A 142 -20.90 -1.40 -5.29
C LEU A 142 -20.37 -0.82 -6.60
N PHE A 143 -20.49 0.48 -6.80
CA PHE A 143 -19.84 1.27 -7.84
C PHE A 143 -18.74 2.15 -7.26
N SER A 144 -17.73 2.49 -8.09
CA SER A 144 -16.65 3.38 -7.65
C SER A 144 -17.23 4.73 -7.23
N GLU A 145 -18.27 5.15 -7.96
CA GLU A 145 -19.12 6.30 -7.69
C GLU A 145 -19.70 6.30 -6.28
N ASN A 146 -19.93 5.16 -5.63
CA ASN A 146 -20.46 5.18 -4.27
C ASN A 146 -19.46 5.74 -3.23
N LEU A 147 -18.15 5.76 -3.53
CA LEU A 147 -17.07 5.97 -2.54
C LEU A 147 -16.40 7.35 -2.55
N TYR A 148 -16.69 8.20 -3.54
CA TYR A 148 -16.12 9.57 -3.67
C TYR A 148 -17.14 10.55 -4.22
#